data_AF-A0A931M143-F1
#
_entry.id   AF-A0A931M143-F1
#
_cell.length_a   1.000
_cell.length_b   1.000
_cell.length_c   1.000
_cell.angle_alpha   90.00
_cell.angle_beta   90.00
_cell.angle_gamma   90.00
#
_symmetry.space_group_name_H-M   'P 1'
#
loop_
_entity.id
_entity.type
_entity.pdbx_description
1 polymer ?
#
loop_
_entity_poly.entity_id
_entity_poly.type
_entity_poly.pdbx_seq_one_letter_code
_entity_poly.pdbx_strand_id
1 'polypeptide(L)'
;MSLISRCLPTRALGLLMAIGFADLLATSLLYSSGLIDELNPLMRPVLHHSLWAFGFLKGGTLLLGWWALANYARSDRSFVRRICLFGSVAYVIIWVGWLIVGR
;
A
#
# COMPACT_ATOMS: atom_id res chain seq x y z
N MET A 1 20.45 5.64 18.26
CA MET A 1 19.48 5.12 17.26
C MET A 1 18.82 6.31 16.59
N SER A 2 18.93 6.46 15.27
CA SER A 2 18.32 7.61 14.58
C SER A 2 16.78 7.51 14.59
N LEU A 3 16.10 8.65 14.52
CA LEU A 3 14.63 8.72 14.36
C LEU A 3 14.16 7.89 13.16
N ILE A 4 14.95 7.88 12.08
CA ILE A 4 14.69 7.09 10.87
C ILE A 4 14.69 5.59 11.17
N SER A 5 15.61 5.09 12.01
CA SER A 5 15.63 3.67 12.41
C SER A 5 14.45 3.25 13.28
N ARG A 6 13.78 4.21 13.94
CA ARG A 6 12.56 3.97 14.71
C ARG A 6 11.31 3.96 13.82
N CYS A 7 11.26 4.85 12.84
CA CYS A 7 10.13 4.96 11.90
C CYS A 7 10.18 3.90 10.79
N LEU A 8 11.37 3.53 10.31
CA LEU A 8 11.58 2.52 9.27
C LEU A 8 12.53 1.44 9.80
N PRO A 9 12.04 0.55 10.68
CA PRO A 9 12.87 -0.50 11.29
C PRO A 9 13.43 -1.50 10.26
N THR A 10 12.82 -1.62 9.07
CA THR A 10 13.35 -2.43 7.97
C THR A 10 13.20 -1.71 6.63
N ARG A 11 14.14 -1.95 5.70
CA ARG A 11 14.04 -1.46 4.31
C ARG A 11 12.83 -2.04 3.58
N ALA A 12 12.43 -3.27 3.92
CA ALA A 12 11.26 -3.92 3.35
C ALA A 12 9.95 -3.20 3.72
N LEU A 13 9.83 -2.70 4.95
CA LEU A 13 8.70 -1.85 5.34
C LEU A 13 8.68 -0.55 4.52
N GLY A 14 9.84 0.09 4.35
CA GLY A 14 9.95 1.27 3.49
C GLY A 14 9.52 1.00 2.05
N LEU A 15 9.93 -0.14 1.49
CA LEU A 15 9.52 -0.58 0.16
C LEU A 15 8.01 -0.80 0.06
N LEU A 16 7.41 -1.52 1.02
CA LEU A 16 5.97 -1.77 1.05
C LEU A 16 5.18 -0.46 1.13
N MET A 17 5.65 0.49 1.94
CA MET A 17 5.03 1.81 2.05
C MET A 17 5.16 2.61 0.75
N ALA A 18 6.35 2.60 0.13
CA ALA A 18 6.56 3.27 -1.15
C ALA A 18 5.64 2.70 -2.24
N ILE A 19 5.49 1.37 -2.31
CA ILE A 19 4.56 0.71 -3.22
C ILE A 19 3.12 1.15 -2.93
N GLY A 20 2.68 1.13 -1.67
CA GLY A 20 1.32 1.51 -1.30
C GLY A 20 0.98 2.97 -1.60
N PHE A 21 1.92 3.90 -1.37
CA PHE A 21 1.72 5.31 -1.73
C PHE A 21 1.76 5.53 -3.25
N ALA A 22 2.67 4.86 -3.96
CA ALA A 22 2.72 4.91 -5.42
C ALA A 22 1.42 4.38 -6.04
N ASP A 23 0.88 3.28 -5.50
CA ASP A 23 -0.43 2.76 -5.88
C ASP A 23 -1.54 3.78 -5.64
N LEU A 24 -1.63 4.36 -4.44
CA LEU A 24 -2.62 5.38 -4.12
C LEU A 24 -2.60 6.55 -5.11
N LEU A 25 -1.40 7.04 -5.44
CA LEU A 25 -1.22 8.13 -6.42
C LEU A 25 -1.59 7.67 -7.83
N ALA A 26 -1.10 6.51 -8.27
CA ALA A 26 -1.39 5.96 -9.59
C ALA A 26 -2.89 5.72 -9.76
N THR A 27 -3.55 5.11 -8.77
CA THR A 27 -5.01 4.92 -8.79
C THR A 27 -5.73 6.26 -8.92
N SER A 28 -5.38 7.23 -8.08
CA SER A 28 -6.02 8.55 -8.06
C SER A 28 -5.89 9.28 -9.41
N LEU A 29 -4.70 9.23 -10.02
CA LEU A 29 -4.41 9.89 -11.30
C LEU A 29 -5.05 9.18 -12.50
N LEU A 30 -4.99 7.86 -12.53
CA LEU A 30 -5.58 7.08 -13.61
C LEU A 30 -7.11 7.10 -13.54
N TYR A 31 -7.68 7.05 -12.33
CA TYR A 31 -9.12 7.17 -12.13
C TYR A 31 -9.65 8.56 -12.49
N SER A 32 -8.95 9.64 -12.11
CA SER A 32 -9.34 11.00 -12.51
C SER A 32 -9.28 11.23 -14.03
N SER A 33 -8.48 10.42 -14.73
CA SER A 33 -8.39 10.40 -16.19
C SER A 33 -9.39 9.44 -16.85
N GLY A 34 -10.20 8.71 -16.08
CA GLY A 34 -11.18 7.73 -16.58
C GLY A 34 -10.55 6.47 -17.19
N LEU A 35 -9.28 6.18 -16.89
CA LEU A 35 -8.50 5.11 -17.52
C LEU A 35 -8.61 3.77 -16.80
N ILE A 36 -8.99 3.76 -15.52
CA ILE A 36 -9.10 2.56 -14.70
C ILE A 36 -10.32 2.61 -13.79
N ASP A 37 -10.71 1.44 -13.31
CA ASP A 37 -11.62 1.29 -12.17
C ASP A 37 -10.91 0.54 -11.03
N GLU A 38 -11.34 0.74 -9.79
CA GLU A 38 -10.70 0.14 -8.62
C GLU A 38 -11.00 -1.36 -8.57
N LEU A 39 -9.93 -2.18 -8.52
CA LEU A 39 -10.05 -3.64 -8.42
C LEU A 39 -10.61 -4.08 -7.06
N ASN A 40 -10.32 -3.34 -6.00
CA ASN A 40 -10.77 -3.66 -4.65
C ASN A 40 -12.28 -3.39 -4.50
N PRO A 41 -13.13 -4.41 -4.35
CA PRO A 41 -14.58 -4.23 -4.28
C PRO A 41 -15.04 -3.40 -3.08
N LEU A 42 -14.24 -3.32 -2.01
CA LEU A 42 -14.53 -2.50 -0.84
C LEU A 42 -14.16 -1.03 -1.06
N MET A 43 -13.10 -0.75 -1.82
CA MET A 43 -12.66 0.62 -2.08
C MET A 43 -13.31 1.24 -3.32
N ARG A 44 -13.79 0.43 -4.26
CA ARG A 44 -14.51 0.88 -5.46
C ARG A 44 -15.68 1.82 -5.19
N PRO A 45 -16.66 1.52 -4.30
CA PRO A 45 -17.76 2.44 -4.03
C PRO A 45 -17.28 3.74 -3.36
N VAL A 46 -16.21 3.68 -2.57
CA VAL A 46 -15.62 4.86 -1.92
C VAL A 46 -14.96 5.77 -2.98
N LEU A 47 -14.23 5.19 -3.93
CA LEU A 47 -13.62 5.92 -5.04
C LEU A 47 -14.67 6.57 -5.95
N HIS A 48 -15.78 5.86 -6.22
CA HIS A 48 -16.89 6.39 -7.02
C HIS A 48 -17.62 7.54 -6.34
N HIS A 49 -17.73 7.52 -5.01
CA HIS A 49 -18.36 8.60 -4.26
C HIS A 49 -17.43 9.81 -4.08
N SER A 50 -16.16 9.60 -3.73
CA SER A 50 -15.19 10.68 -3.54
C SER A 50 -13.74 10.19 -3.60
N LEU A 51 -12.97 10.80 -4.50
CA LEU A 51 -11.52 10.58 -4.61
C LEU A 51 -10.78 10.95 -3.32
N TRP A 52 -11.25 11.98 -2.62
CA TRP A 52 -10.70 12.38 -1.33
C TRP A 52 -10.98 11.34 -0.26
N ALA A 53 -12.21 10.80 -0.18
CA ALA A 53 -12.54 9.75 0.77
C ALA A 53 -11.71 8.48 0.54
N PHE A 54 -11.49 8.12 -0.73
CA PHE A 54 -10.60 7.03 -1.11
C PHE A 54 -9.16 7.30 -0.66
N GLY A 55 -8.61 8.47 -0.96
CA GLY A 55 -7.26 8.85 -0.55
C GLY A 55 -7.08 8.83 0.97
N PHE A 56 -8.06 9.33 1.73
CA PHE A 56 -8.04 9.28 3.20
C PHE A 56 -8.13 7.85 3.74
N LEU A 57 -9.00 7.01 3.20
CA LEU A 57 -9.16 5.64 3.66
C LEU A 57 -7.95 4.76 3.31
N LYS A 58 -7.49 4.82 2.06
CA LYS A 58 -6.31 4.08 1.58
C LYS A 58 -5.03 4.59 2.23
N GLY A 59 -4.88 5.91 2.36
CA GLY A 59 -3.76 6.52 3.09
C GLY A 59 -3.78 6.17 4.58
N GLY A 60 -4.96 6.23 5.22
CA GLY A 60 -5.14 5.87 6.62
C GLY A 60 -4.82 4.41 6.91
N THR A 61 -5.27 3.49 6.06
CA THR A 61 -4.93 2.06 6.17
C THR A 61 -3.45 1.80 6.00
N LEU A 62 -2.77 2.49 5.07
CA LEU A 62 -1.30 2.43 4.93
C LEU A 62 -0.58 2.93 6.19
N LEU A 63 -0.99 4.06 6.74
CA LEU A 63 -0.39 4.62 7.96
C LEU A 63 -0.63 3.73 9.18
N LEU A 64 -1.83 3.15 9.33
CA LEU A 64 -2.14 2.19 10.39
C LEU A 64 -1.32 0.91 10.26
N GLY A 65 -1.22 0.36 9.04
CA GLY A 65 -0.38 -0.80 8.76
C GLY A 65 1.09 -0.54 9.05
N TRP A 66 1.60 0.63 8.64
CA TRP A 66 2.95 1.08 8.99
C TRP A 66 3.16 1.14 10.49
N TRP A 67 2.26 1.80 11.22
CA TRP A 67 2.37 1.96 12.67
C TRP A 67 2.35 0.60 13.39
N ALA A 68 1.45 -0.30 13.00
CA ALA A 68 1.36 -1.65 13.56
C ALA A 68 2.65 -2.44 13.32
N LEU A 69 3.17 -2.46 12.09
CA LEU A 69 4.41 -3.17 11.74
C LEU A 69 5.65 -2.53 12.35
N ALA A 70 5.70 -1.19 12.42
CA ALA A 70 6.80 -0.47 13.04
C ALA A 70 6.88 -0.73 14.55
N ASN A 71 5.72 -0.82 15.23
CA ASN A 71 5.66 -1.22 16.63
C ASN A 71 6.02 -2.70 16.83
N TYR A 72 5.49 -3.58 16.00
CA TYR A 72 5.76 -5.03 16.09
C TYR A 72 7.22 -5.38 15.75
N ALA A 73 7.90 -4.56 14.95
CA ALA A 73 9.33 -4.73 14.65
C ALA A 73 10.23 -4.58 15.89
N ARG A 74 9.70 -4.12 17.04
CA ARG A 74 10.44 -4.17 18.31
C ARG A 74 10.51 -5.59 18.88
N SER A 75 9.50 -6.42 18.59
CA SER A 75 9.42 -7.82 19.04
C SER A 75 10.13 -8.76 18.05
N ASP A 76 9.82 -8.67 16.76
CA ASP A 76 10.46 -9.51 15.74
C ASP A 76 10.66 -8.76 14.41
N ARG A 77 11.89 -8.30 14.17
CA ARG A 77 12.25 -7.63 12.90
C ARG A 77 12.28 -8.58 11.71
N SER A 78 12.64 -9.84 11.94
CA SER A 78 12.81 -10.83 10.88
C SER A 78 11.46 -11.19 10.25
N PHE A 79 10.44 -11.33 11.11
CA PHE A 79 9.06 -11.54 10.70
C PHE A 79 8.51 -10.35 9.91
N VAL A 80 8.66 -9.12 10.42
CA VAL A 80 8.20 -7.90 9.73
C VAL A 80 8.85 -7.78 8.36
N ARG A 81 10.16 -8.04 8.25
CA ARG A 81 10.86 -8.03 6.97
C ARG A 81 10.26 -9.05 5.99
N ARG A 82 10.00 -10.29 6.43
CA ARG A 82 9.43 -11.34 5.58
C ARG A 82 8.03 -10.97 5.10
N ILE A 83 7.14 -10.56 6.00
CA ILE A 83 5.78 -10.15 5.64
C ILE A 83 5.79 -8.95 4.69
N CYS A 84 6.64 -7.95 4.92
CA CYS A 84 6.71 -6.81 4.02
C CYS A 84 7.17 -7.23 2.62
N LEU A 85 8.17 -8.12 2.51
CA LEU A 85 8.61 -8.65 1.22
C LEU A 85 7.53 -9.48 0.53
N PHE A 86 6.86 -10.38 1.26
CA PHE A 86 5.73 -11.14 0.73
C PHE A 86 4.60 -10.22 0.27
N GLY A 87 4.27 -9.19 1.04
CA GLY A 87 3.27 -8.18 0.67
C GLY A 87 3.66 -7.43 -0.60
N SER A 88 4.93 -6.99 -0.72
CA SER A 88 5.42 -6.33 -1.93
C SER A 88 5.38 -7.24 -3.16
N VAL A 89 5.80 -8.50 -3.03
CA VAL A 89 5.77 -9.48 -4.13
C VAL A 89 4.33 -9.81 -4.52
N ALA A 90 3.45 -10.07 -3.55
CA ALA A 90 2.05 -10.34 -3.80
C ALA A 90 1.38 -9.16 -4.52
N TYR A 91 1.67 -7.93 -4.10
CA TYR A 91 1.17 -6.74 -4.77
C TYR A 91 1.61 -6.68 -6.23
N VAL A 92 2.90 -6.86 -6.52
CA VAL A 92 3.40 -6.85 -7.91
C VAL A 92 2.77 -7.96 -8.74
N ILE A 93 2.61 -9.17 -8.19
CA ILE A 93 1.96 -10.29 -8.89
C ILE A 93 0.50 -9.96 -9.21
N ILE A 94 -0.25 -9.41 -8.25
CA ILE A 94 -1.65 -9.02 -8.46
C ILE A 94 -1.73 -7.93 -9.53
N TRP A 95 -0.85 -6.92 -9.46
CA TRP A 95 -0.86 -5.80 -10.38
C TRP A 95 -0.47 -6.21 -11.80
N VAL A 96 0.59 -7.01 -11.96
CA VAL A 96 1.02 -7.57 -13.26
C VAL A 96 -0.04 -8.54 -13.80
N GLY A 97 -0.61 -9.39 -12.94
CA GLY A 97 -1.69 -10.29 -13.32
C GLY A 97 -2.92 -9.53 -13.80
N TRP A 98 -3.29 -8.44 -13.11
CA TRP A 98 -4.37 -7.55 -13.53
C TRP A 98 -4.06 -6.87 -14.86
N LEU A 99 -2.84 -6.38 -15.07
CA LEU A 99 -2.44 -5.75 -16.34
C LEU A 99 -2.43 -6.72 -17.53
N ILE A 100 -2.14 -8.00 -17.29
CA ILE A 100 -2.12 -9.03 -18.35
C ILE A 100 -3.52 -9.58 -18.63
N VAL A 101 -4.31 -9.84 -17.59
CA VAL A 101 -5.64 -10.47 -17.69
C VAL A 101 -6.75 -9.44 -17.92
N GLY A 102 -6.68 -8.32 -17.22
CA GLY A 102 -7.53 -7.15 -17.41
C GLY A 102 -6.94 -6.26 -18.50
N ARG A 103 -7.50 -6.35 -19.70
CA ARG A 103 -7.39 -5.25 -20.67
C ARG A 103 -8.10 -4.02 -20.15
#